data_AF-A0A7V8FEH0-F1
#
_entry.id   AF-A0A7V8FEH0-F1
#
_cell.length_a   1.000
_cell.length_b   1.000
_cell.length_c   1.000
_cell.angle_alpha   90.00
_cell.angle_beta   90.00
_cell.angle_gamma   90.00
#
_symmetry.space_group_name_H-M   'P 1'
#
loop_
_entity.id
_entity.type
_entity.pdbx_description
1 polymer ?
#
loop_
_entity_poly.entity_id
_entity_poly.type
_entity_poly.pdbx_seq_one_letter_code
_entity_poly.pdbx_strand_id
1 'polypeptide(L)'
;MSQVTQPRVRHAWVVLGATVVTSLLLAAPAFVGDVQLSGLESAPTHQRFIVKYRDNSAPLASTTALASSLKAAATGLPAAQGRALGLQQLHRLATGPSVVKADRPLDRADAELLMRKLAADPNVEYVEVDQIMRPTLVPNDTRFNEQRALAPPTRPSTCARPGTRPPAPAWWWR
;
A
#
# COMPACT_ATOMS: atom_id res chain seq x y z
N MET A 1 -21.81 -3.87 -97.59
CA MET A 1 -20.49 -4.53 -97.64
C MET A 1 -19.90 -4.49 -96.24
N SER A 2 -19.43 -5.66 -95.80
CA SER A 2 -18.81 -6.01 -94.52
C SER A 2 -17.82 -4.98 -93.98
N GLN A 3 -17.83 -4.73 -92.67
CA GLN A 3 -16.78 -5.31 -91.82
C GLN A 3 -17.29 -5.53 -90.39
N VAL A 4 -16.98 -6.73 -89.91
CA VAL A 4 -17.12 -7.19 -88.53
C VAL A 4 -15.94 -6.65 -87.73
N THR A 5 -16.19 -6.03 -86.59
CA THR A 5 -15.23 -6.00 -85.47
C THR A 5 -16.01 -5.86 -84.16
N GLN A 6 -15.92 -6.89 -83.34
CA GLN A 6 -16.24 -6.95 -81.90
C GLN A 6 -14.94 -7.38 -81.20
N PRO A 7 -14.80 -7.33 -79.87
CA PRO A 7 -15.36 -6.44 -78.87
C PRO A 7 -14.23 -5.84 -78.00
N ARG A 8 -14.57 -4.92 -77.08
CA ARG A 8 -14.13 -4.98 -75.67
C ARG A 8 -14.82 -3.88 -74.88
N VAL A 9 -16.05 -4.17 -74.50
CA VAL A 9 -16.68 -3.52 -73.34
C VAL A 9 -16.14 -4.22 -72.10
N ARG A 10 -15.63 -3.47 -71.13
CA ARG A 10 -15.91 -3.69 -69.71
C ARG A 10 -15.32 -2.59 -68.83
N HIS A 11 -16.18 -1.61 -68.56
CA HIS A 11 -16.45 -0.97 -67.28
C HIS A 11 -15.29 -0.29 -66.53
N ALA A 12 -15.28 1.04 -66.62
CA ALA A 12 -14.75 1.90 -65.58
C ALA A 12 -15.63 1.80 -64.32
N TRP A 13 -15.04 1.58 -63.15
CA TRP A 13 -15.50 2.10 -61.86
C TRP A 13 -14.29 2.32 -60.93
N VAL A 14 -14.23 3.53 -60.39
CA VAL A 14 -13.35 4.02 -59.31
C VAL A 14 -13.63 3.27 -58.00
N VAL A 15 -12.65 3.13 -57.09
CA VAL A 15 -12.79 3.32 -55.62
C VAL A 15 -11.48 3.00 -54.86
N LEU A 16 -11.12 3.97 -54.00
CA LEU A 16 -10.35 3.98 -52.75
C LEU A 16 -9.38 2.83 -52.33
N GLY A 17 -8.16 3.23 -51.98
CA GLY A 17 -7.73 3.33 -50.57
C GLY A 17 -7.14 2.09 -49.88
N ALA A 18 -5.89 2.20 -49.43
CA ALA A 18 -5.44 1.71 -48.11
C ALA A 18 -3.98 2.09 -47.87
N THR A 19 -3.73 3.24 -47.24
CA THR A 19 -2.51 3.48 -46.47
C THR A 19 -2.53 2.55 -45.26
N VAL A 20 -1.74 1.48 -45.26
CA VAL A 20 -1.53 0.67 -44.06
C VAL A 20 -0.57 1.45 -43.17
N VAL A 21 -1.12 2.33 -42.32
CA VAL A 21 -0.41 2.91 -41.19
C VAL A 21 -0.33 1.82 -40.13
N THR A 22 0.84 1.19 -40.02
CA THR A 22 1.13 0.21 -38.98
C THR A 22 1.24 0.95 -37.64
N SER A 23 0.11 1.13 -36.96
CA SER A 23 0.06 1.64 -35.59
C SER A 23 0.75 0.66 -34.65
N LEU A 24 2.01 0.95 -34.33
CA LEU A 24 2.77 0.28 -33.29
C LEU A 24 2.16 0.67 -31.93
N LEU A 25 1.35 -0.21 -31.33
CA LEU A 25 0.91 -0.07 -29.95
C LEU A 25 2.15 -0.09 -29.04
N LEU A 26 2.52 1.07 -28.51
CA LEU A 26 3.49 1.17 -27.44
C LEU A 26 2.84 0.67 -26.15
N ALA A 27 2.86 -0.64 -25.92
CA ALA A 27 2.52 -1.22 -24.63
C ALA A 27 3.61 -0.81 -23.63
N ALA A 28 3.39 0.32 -22.94
CA ALA A 28 4.26 0.73 -21.84
C ALA A 28 4.22 -0.37 -20.75
N PRO A 29 5.37 -0.83 -20.23
CA PRO A 29 5.37 -1.78 -19.13
C PRO A 29 4.64 -1.15 -17.94
N ALA A 30 3.63 -1.83 -17.43
CA ALA A 30 3.04 -1.49 -16.14
C ALA A 30 4.09 -1.82 -15.07
N PHE A 31 4.87 -0.81 -14.66
CA PHE A 31 5.80 -0.96 -13.55
C PHE A 31 5.01 -1.10 -12.26
N VAL A 32 4.83 -2.35 -11.83
CA VAL A 32 4.28 -2.71 -10.52
C VAL A 32 5.26 -2.20 -9.45
N GLY A 33 4.73 -1.63 -8.38
CA GLY A 33 5.52 -1.23 -7.21
C GLY A 33 6.21 -2.43 -6.56
N ASP A 34 7.30 -2.18 -5.86
CA ASP A 34 8.04 -3.23 -5.16
C ASP A 34 7.31 -3.66 -3.87
N VAL A 35 7.35 -4.96 -3.55
CA VAL A 35 6.70 -5.52 -2.36
C VAL A 35 7.76 -6.17 -1.47
N GLN A 36 8.02 -5.56 -0.31
CA GLN A 36 9.03 -6.04 0.62
C GLN A 36 8.42 -6.99 1.66
N LEU A 37 8.41 -8.28 1.33
CA LEU A 37 7.75 -9.31 2.14
C LEU A 37 8.56 -9.74 3.38
N SER A 38 9.85 -9.42 3.47
CA SER A 38 10.73 -9.85 4.57
C SER A 38 10.21 -9.43 5.95
N GLY A 39 9.50 -8.30 6.05
CA GLY A 39 8.93 -7.80 7.30
C GLY A 39 7.68 -8.56 7.79
N LEU A 40 7.11 -9.47 6.98
CA LEU A 40 5.96 -10.27 7.37
C LEU A 40 6.29 -11.38 8.38
N GLU A 41 7.57 -11.75 8.53
CA GLU A 41 8.00 -12.71 9.57
C GLU A 41 8.09 -12.06 10.97
N SER A 42 8.07 -10.73 11.05
CA SER A 42 8.41 -10.00 12.28
C SER A 42 7.33 -10.06 13.37
N ALA A 43 6.11 -10.48 13.03
CA ALA A 43 5.00 -10.62 13.97
C ALA A 43 3.92 -11.56 13.41
N PRO A 44 3.08 -12.18 14.25
CA PRO A 44 1.97 -13.02 13.79
C PRO A 44 0.84 -12.22 13.12
N THR A 45 0.74 -10.92 13.42
CA THR A 45 -0.28 -10.03 12.86
C THR A 45 0.30 -8.65 12.57
N HIS A 46 -0.22 -8.00 11.52
CA HIS A 46 0.23 -6.69 11.05
C HIS A 46 -0.94 -5.72 10.94
N GLN A 47 -0.69 -4.45 11.24
CA GLN A 47 -1.71 -3.38 11.14
C GLN A 47 -1.19 -2.13 10.47
N ARG A 48 0.12 -1.93 10.40
CA ARG A 48 0.73 -0.70 9.90
C ARG A 48 1.66 -1.06 8.76
N PHE A 49 1.55 -0.28 7.70
CA PHE A 49 2.28 -0.45 6.45
C PHE A 49 2.90 0.88 6.07
N ILE A 50 4.13 0.85 5.59
CA ILE A 50 4.81 2.02 5.07
C ILE A 50 4.68 1.95 3.55
N VAL A 51 4.04 2.96 2.97
CA VAL A 51 3.77 3.05 1.54
C VAL A 51 4.54 4.26 1.01
N LYS A 52 5.47 4.01 0.08
CA LYS A 52 6.10 5.09 -0.68
C LYS A 52 5.37 5.26 -1.99
N TYR A 53 4.87 6.46 -2.23
CA TYR A 53 4.35 6.86 -3.52
C TYR A 53 5.46 7.51 -4.35
N ARG A 54 5.37 7.36 -5.68
CA ARG A 54 6.25 8.03 -6.65
C ARG A 54 6.10 9.55 -6.54
N ASP A 55 7.18 10.25 -6.84
CA ASP A 55 7.17 11.71 -6.87
C ASP A 55 6.14 12.25 -7.87
N ASN A 56 5.50 13.37 -7.52
CA ASN A 56 4.45 14.03 -8.32
C ASN A 56 3.20 13.16 -8.59
N SER A 57 2.98 12.10 -7.82
CA SER A 57 1.78 11.26 -7.94
C SER A 57 0.53 11.91 -7.32
N ALA A 58 -0.64 11.53 -7.82
CA ALA A 58 -1.92 12.05 -7.33
C ALA A 58 -2.15 11.85 -5.82
N PRO A 59 -1.80 10.69 -5.21
CA PRO A 59 -1.92 10.49 -3.76
C PRO A 59 -1.02 11.43 -2.93
N LEU A 60 0.08 11.95 -3.49
CA LEU A 60 0.92 12.93 -2.81
C LEU A 60 0.33 14.35 -2.86
N ALA A 61 -0.40 14.67 -3.92
CA ALA A 61 -0.94 16.01 -4.17
C ALA A 61 -2.32 16.25 -3.50
N SER A 62 -3.09 15.20 -3.23
CA SER A 62 -4.45 15.31 -2.70
C SER A 62 -4.81 14.20 -1.71
N THR A 63 -5.41 14.60 -0.58
CA THR A 63 -5.93 13.67 0.44
C THR A 63 -7.08 12.82 -0.10
N THR A 64 -7.91 13.36 -0.98
CA THR A 64 -9.02 12.63 -1.63
C THR A 64 -8.49 11.55 -2.57
N ALA A 65 -7.45 11.86 -3.35
CA ALA A 65 -6.81 10.90 -4.24
C ALA A 65 -6.17 9.76 -3.43
N LEU A 66 -5.52 10.08 -2.32
CA LEU A 66 -4.98 9.10 -1.40
C LEU A 66 -6.06 8.23 -0.74
N ALA A 67 -7.16 8.82 -0.27
CA ALA A 67 -8.27 8.05 0.28
C ALA A 67 -8.87 7.08 -0.76
N SER A 68 -8.90 7.50 -2.02
CA SER A 68 -9.40 6.70 -3.14
C SER A 68 -8.46 5.53 -3.47
N SER A 69 -7.14 5.76 -3.51
CA SER A 69 -6.16 4.69 -3.75
C SER A 69 -6.16 3.65 -2.63
N LEU A 70 -6.24 4.10 -1.36
CA LEU A 70 -6.35 3.20 -0.21
C LEU A 70 -7.65 2.39 -0.26
N LYS A 71 -8.78 3.01 -0.60
CA LYS A 71 -10.05 2.29 -0.75
C LYS A 71 -10.01 1.26 -1.88
N ALA A 72 -9.37 1.58 -3.00
CA ALA A 72 -9.18 0.65 -4.10
C ALA A 72 -8.33 -0.56 -3.66
N ALA A 73 -7.22 -0.33 -2.96
CA ALA A 73 -6.37 -1.40 -2.44
C ALA A 73 -7.07 -2.28 -1.40
N ALA A 74 -7.96 -1.70 -0.58
CA ALA A 74 -8.77 -2.44 0.40
C ALA A 74 -9.85 -3.32 -0.24
N THR A 75 -10.24 -3.04 -1.49
CA THR A 75 -11.35 -3.72 -2.16
C THR A 75 -10.98 -5.17 -2.48
N GLY A 76 -11.85 -6.11 -2.16
CA GLY A 76 -11.65 -7.54 -2.41
C GLY A 76 -10.65 -8.23 -1.47
N LEU A 77 -10.28 -7.59 -0.36
CA LEU A 77 -9.73 -8.30 0.81
C LEU A 77 -10.88 -8.97 1.56
N PRO A 78 -10.64 -10.10 2.24
CA PRO A 78 -11.70 -10.82 2.95
C PRO A 78 -12.37 -9.88 3.97
N ALA A 79 -13.70 -9.92 4.05
CA ALA A 79 -14.40 -9.19 5.08
C ALA A 79 -14.24 -9.93 6.42
N ALA A 80 -13.97 -9.19 7.49
CA ALA A 80 -13.97 -9.75 8.83
C ALA A 80 -15.19 -9.19 9.58
N GLN A 81 -15.96 -10.08 10.23
CA GLN A 81 -17.18 -9.72 10.94
C GLN A 81 -18.17 -8.90 10.08
N GLY A 82 -18.29 -9.25 8.80
CA GLY A 82 -19.18 -8.58 7.85
C GLY A 82 -18.75 -7.17 7.43
N ARG A 83 -17.54 -6.72 7.80
CA ARG A 83 -17.01 -5.40 7.48
C ARG A 83 -15.83 -5.49 6.51
N ALA A 84 -15.89 -4.66 5.47
CA ALA A 84 -14.75 -4.43 4.58
C ALA A 84 -13.57 -3.84 5.35
N LEU A 85 -12.35 -4.09 4.87
CA LEU A 85 -11.14 -3.55 5.48
C LEU A 85 -11.13 -2.02 5.38
N GLY A 86 -10.91 -1.33 6.49
CA GLY A 86 -10.66 0.09 6.53
C GLY A 86 -9.15 0.38 6.50
N LEU A 87 -8.71 1.31 5.65
CA LEU A 87 -7.34 1.81 5.63
C LEU A 87 -7.33 3.31 5.88
N GLN A 88 -6.40 3.78 6.70
CA GLN A 88 -6.25 5.19 7.03
C GLN A 88 -4.77 5.57 7.06
N GLN A 89 -4.40 6.69 6.43
CA GLN A 89 -3.09 7.29 6.65
C GLN A 89 -3.00 7.87 8.07
N LEU A 90 -1.96 7.50 8.82
CA LEU A 90 -1.65 8.07 10.12
C LEU A 90 -0.88 9.38 9.98
N HIS A 91 0.26 9.33 9.31
CA HIS A 91 1.13 10.47 9.08
C HIS A 91 2.09 10.17 7.93
N ARG A 92 2.76 11.21 7.45
CA ARG A 92 3.86 11.10 6.51
C ARG A 92 5.18 11.15 7.28
N LEU A 93 6.10 10.26 6.93
CA LEU A 93 7.44 10.23 7.49
C LEU A 93 8.27 11.38 6.88
N ALA A 94 9.26 11.87 7.62
CA ALA A 94 10.17 12.91 7.14
C ALA A 94 10.97 12.46 5.90
N THR A 95 11.15 11.15 5.74
CA THR A 95 11.82 10.53 4.58
C THR A 95 10.93 10.42 3.33
N GLY A 96 9.64 10.79 3.42
CA GLY A 96 8.70 10.79 2.29
C GLY A 96 7.55 9.78 2.37
N PRO A 97 7.77 8.49 2.71
CA PRO A 97 6.72 7.49 2.77
C PRO A 97 5.61 7.82 3.77
N SER A 98 4.42 7.26 3.55
CA SER A 98 3.27 7.43 4.44
C SER A 98 2.98 6.16 5.22
N VAL A 99 2.71 6.31 6.52
CA VAL A 99 2.28 5.20 7.36
C VAL A 99 0.77 5.04 7.23
N VAL A 100 0.34 3.89 6.71
CA VAL A 100 -1.05 3.50 6.56
C VAL A 100 -1.39 2.46 7.61
N LYS A 101 -2.51 2.65 8.30
CA LYS A 101 -3.03 1.74 9.30
C LYS A 101 -4.31 1.06 8.82
N ALA A 102 -4.37 -0.25 8.99
CA ALA A 102 -5.58 -1.03 8.90
C ALA A 102 -6.42 -0.90 10.17
N ASP A 103 -7.74 -0.92 10.03
CA ASP A 103 -8.68 -0.83 11.13
C ASP A 103 -8.72 -2.09 12.02
N ARG A 104 -8.12 -3.19 11.57
CA ARG A 104 -7.99 -4.46 12.29
C ARG A 104 -6.64 -5.14 12.03
N PRO A 105 -6.18 -6.04 12.92
CA PRO A 105 -5.03 -6.90 12.64
C PRO A 105 -5.29 -7.82 11.45
N LEU A 106 -4.32 -7.85 10.55
CA LEU A 106 -4.24 -8.78 9.42
C LEU A 106 -3.25 -9.88 9.77
N ASP A 107 -3.56 -11.12 9.40
CA ASP A 107 -2.57 -12.18 9.42
C ASP A 107 -1.56 -12.00 8.29
N ARG A 108 -0.60 -12.92 8.18
CA ARG A 108 0.43 -12.88 7.15
C ARG A 108 -0.16 -12.86 5.74
N ALA A 109 -1.14 -13.72 5.46
CA ALA A 109 -1.68 -13.90 4.11
C ALA A 109 -2.48 -12.68 3.65
N ASP A 110 -3.31 -12.13 4.54
CA ASP A 110 -4.07 -10.92 4.28
C ASP A 110 -3.18 -9.69 4.15
N ALA A 111 -2.13 -9.59 4.98
CA ALA A 111 -1.14 -8.52 4.89
C ALA A 111 -0.37 -8.57 3.56
N GLU A 112 0.11 -9.74 3.16
CA GLU A 112 0.76 -9.94 1.86
C GLU A 112 -0.17 -9.56 0.70
N LEU A 113 -1.43 -10.00 0.74
CA LEU A 113 -2.42 -9.68 -0.28
C LEU A 113 -2.68 -8.17 -0.36
N LEU A 114 -2.80 -7.49 0.79
CA LEU A 114 -2.94 -6.04 0.84
C LEU A 114 -1.72 -5.34 0.23
N MET A 115 -0.51 -5.78 0.57
CA MET A 115 0.73 -5.18 0.06
C MET A 115 0.83 -5.34 -1.46
N ARG A 116 0.49 -6.52 -1.99
CA ARG A 116 0.43 -6.77 -3.45
C ARG A 116 -0.59 -5.88 -4.14
N LYS A 117 -1.74 -5.61 -3.51
CA LYS A 117 -2.76 -4.70 -4.04
C LYS A 117 -2.33 -3.24 -4.03
N LEU A 118 -1.67 -2.80 -2.97
CA LEU A 118 -1.09 -1.46 -2.90
C LEU A 118 -0.02 -1.28 -3.98
N ALA A 119 0.86 -2.27 -4.16
CA ALA A 119 1.89 -2.24 -5.20
C ALA A 119 1.35 -2.34 -6.62
N ALA A 120 0.12 -2.83 -6.83
CA ALA A 120 -0.54 -2.81 -8.13
C ALA A 120 -0.95 -1.39 -8.58
N ASP A 121 -1.00 -0.41 -7.67
CA ASP A 121 -1.20 1.00 -8.03
C ASP A 121 0.07 1.55 -8.71
N PRO A 122 0.00 2.08 -9.94
CA PRO A 122 1.17 2.63 -10.63
C PRO A 122 1.82 3.81 -9.91
N ASN A 123 1.08 4.49 -9.01
CA ASN A 123 1.60 5.58 -8.20
C ASN A 123 2.46 5.10 -7.03
N VAL A 124 2.47 3.80 -6.71
CA VAL A 124 3.24 3.24 -5.60
C VAL A 124 4.61 2.80 -6.08
N GLU A 125 5.64 3.21 -5.34
CA GLU A 125 7.03 2.81 -5.58
C GLU A 125 7.37 1.55 -4.81
N TYR A 126 7.09 1.51 -3.50
CA TYR A 126 7.24 0.31 -2.69
C TYR A 126 6.26 0.27 -1.51
N VAL A 127 6.04 -0.94 -1.00
CA VAL A 127 5.26 -1.21 0.20
C VAL A 127 6.01 -2.17 1.12
N GLU A 128 6.06 -1.81 2.40
CA GLU A 128 6.61 -2.65 3.47
C GLU A 128 5.72 -2.62 4.72
N VAL A 129 5.95 -3.56 5.63
CA VAL A 129 5.31 -3.57 6.95
C VAL A 129 6.07 -2.64 7.90
N ASP A 130 5.34 -1.84 8.69
CA ASP A 130 5.93 -1.07 9.80
C ASP A 130 6.27 -2.02 10.97
N GLN A 131 7.49 -2.55 10.94
CA GLN A 131 8.00 -3.46 11.96
C GLN A 131 8.73 -2.71 13.08
N ILE A 132 8.55 -3.20 14.30
CA ILE A 132 9.32 -2.71 15.46
C ILE A 132 10.64 -3.44 15.50
N MET A 133 11.73 -2.74 15.17
CA MET A 133 13.08 -3.24 15.40
C MET A 133 13.38 -3.33 16.90
N ARG A 134 13.99 -4.44 17.31
CA ARG A 134 14.35 -4.70 18.71
C ARG A 134 15.84 -5.01 18.82
N PRO A 135 16.51 -4.55 19.89
CA PRO A 135 17.88 -4.96 20.15
C PRO A 135 17.92 -6.47 20.37
N THR A 136 18.81 -7.15 19.64
CA THR A 136 19.00 -8.61 19.70
C THR A 136 20.17 -9.01 20.60
N LEU A 137 20.96 -8.05 21.07
CA LEU A 137 22.12 -8.25 21.92
C LEU A 137 22.11 -7.25 23.08
N VAL A 138 22.61 -7.68 24.22
CA VAL A 138 22.93 -6.82 25.36
C VAL A 138 24.46 -6.79 25.50
N PRO A 139 25.10 -5.61 25.64
CA PRO A 139 26.54 -5.51 25.85
C PRO A 139 27.01 -6.38 27.03
N ASN A 140 28.13 -7.08 26.87
CA ASN A 140 28.71 -7.96 27.90
C ASN A 140 29.68 -7.24 28.85
N ASP A 141 29.59 -5.91 28.95
CA ASP A 141 30.46 -5.12 29.80
C ASP A 141 29.98 -5.14 31.26
N THR A 142 30.93 -5.19 32.20
CA THR A 142 30.62 -5.32 33.64
C THR A 142 29.89 -4.12 34.22
N ARG A 143 29.97 -2.94 33.58
CA ARG A 143 29.35 -1.69 34.03
C ARG A 143 28.06 -1.35 33.28
N PHE A 144 27.57 -2.22 32.39
CA PHE A 144 26.37 -1.96 31.58
C PHE A 144 25.17 -1.53 32.43
N ASN A 145 25.00 -2.16 33.60
CA ASN A 145 23.91 -1.87 34.53
C ASN A 145 23.95 -0.45 35.13
N GLU A 146 25.12 0.21 35.11
CA GLU A 146 25.28 1.60 35.55
C GLU A 146 24.89 2.59 34.44
N GLN A 147 24.94 2.16 33.18
CA GLN A 147 24.74 2.98 31.99
C GLN A 147 23.25 3.02 31.60
N ARG A 148 22.41 3.64 32.43
CA ARG A 148 20.95 3.71 32.23
C ARG A 148 20.51 4.21 30.84
N ALA A 149 21.31 5.07 30.20
CA ALA A 149 21.02 5.59 28.87
C ALA A 149 21.08 4.53 27.75
N LEU A 150 21.78 3.41 27.96
CA LEU A 150 21.93 2.32 27.00
C LEU A 150 20.93 1.18 27.24
N ALA A 151 20.13 1.26 28.30
CA ALA A 151 19.18 0.21 28.63
C ALA A 151 18.13 0.08 27.50
N PRO A 152 17.84 -1.14 27.01
CA PRO A 152 16.83 -1.33 25.97
C PRO A 152 15.44 -0.93 26.51
N PRO A 153 14.53 -0.45 25.64
CA PRO A 153 13.18 -0.11 26.06
C PRO A 153 12.47 -1.34 26.60
N THR A 154 12.27 -1.38 27.92
CA THR A 154 11.43 -2.39 28.55
C THR A 154 9.99 -2.08 28.18
N ARG A 155 9.30 -3.04 27.54
CA ARG A 155 7.85 -2.92 27.33
C ARG A 155 7.20 -2.70 28.70
N PRO A 156 6.43 -1.62 28.91
CA PRO A 156 5.64 -1.55 30.12
C PRO A 156 4.72 -2.77 30.10
N SER A 157 4.77 -3.57 31.17
CA SER A 157 3.71 -4.51 31.49
C SER A 157 2.43 -3.73 31.32
N THR A 158 1.54 -4.17 30.42
CA THR A 158 0.20 -3.61 30.25
C THR A 158 -0.29 -3.17 31.62
N CYS A 159 -0.51 -1.87 31.83
CA CYS A 159 -1.12 -1.40 33.07
C CYS A 159 -2.38 -2.22 33.24
N ALA A 160 -2.35 -3.19 34.16
CA ALA A 160 -3.56 -3.82 34.64
C ALA A 160 -4.41 -2.66 35.12
N ARG A 161 -5.48 -2.37 34.37
CA ARG A 161 -6.45 -1.34 34.73
C ARG A 161 -6.85 -1.63 36.18
N PRO A 162 -6.47 -0.80 37.17
CA PRO A 162 -6.90 -1.04 38.53
C PRO A 162 -8.41 -0.83 38.51
N GLY A 163 -9.14 -1.93 38.56
CA GLY A 163 -10.56 -1.89 38.85
C GLY A 163 -10.74 -1.17 40.18
N THR A 164 -11.72 -0.27 40.21
CA THR A 164 -12.21 0.47 41.36
C THR A 164 -11.27 1.53 41.96
N ARG A 165 -11.55 2.78 41.60
CA ARG A 165 -11.15 3.95 42.40
C ARG A 165 -11.88 3.84 43.75
N PRO A 166 -11.19 3.79 44.91
CA PRO A 166 -11.89 3.92 46.18
C PRO A 166 -12.60 5.29 46.22
N PRO A 167 -13.79 5.40 46.86
CA PRO A 167 -14.47 6.68 46.96
C PRO A 167 -13.57 7.69 47.66
N ALA A 168 -13.46 8.90 47.09
CA ALA A 168 -12.69 9.99 47.69
C ALA A 168 -13.26 10.32 49.09
N PRO A 169 -12.43 10.49 50.12
CA PRO A 169 -12.92 10.81 51.45
C PRO A 169 -13.48 12.25 51.45
N ALA A 170 -14.65 12.45 52.04
CA ALA A 170 -15.49 13.66 51.93
C ALA A 170 -14.93 14.94 52.59
N TRP A 171 -13.64 15.01 52.94
CA TRP A 171 -13.04 16.13 53.68
C TRP A 171 -12.36 17.19 52.81
N TRP A 172 -12.41 17.10 51.47
CA TRP A 172 -11.78 18.08 50.57
C TRP A 172 -12.68 19.24 50.10
N TRP A 173 -13.86 19.42 50.71
CA TRP A 173 -14.66 20.64 50.58
C TRP A 173 -14.93 21.23 51.96
N ARG A 174 -13.93 21.92 52.51
CA ARG A 174 -14.10 22.99 53.49
C ARG A 174 -13.04 24.05 53.25
#